data_AF-A0A3B8QYM1-F1
#
_entry.id   AF-A0A3B8QYM1-F1
#
_cell.length_a   1.000
_cell.length_b   1.000
_cell.length_c   1.000
_cell.angle_alpha   90.00
_cell.angle_beta   90.00
_cell.angle_gamma   90.00
#
_symmetry.space_group_name_H-M   'P 1'
#
loop_
_entity.id
_entity.type
_entity.pdbx_description
1 polymer ?
#
loop_
_entity_poly.entity_id
_entity_poly.type
_entity_poly.pdbx_seq_one_letter_code
_entity_poly.pdbx_strand_id
1 'polypeptide(L)'
;MGLAPDINEMLARARADLRMGVPIVLSGTVSIVAVAAESLSDARLSDVLKLDGTPVLALTGRRAQTLKAHVYDGNIARILVPPDAT
;
A
#
# COMPACT_ATOMS: atom_id res chain seq x y z
N MET A 1 -15.66 3.68 -28.19
CA MET A 1 -15.42 3.16 -26.83
C MET A 1 -14.71 1.82 -26.97
N GLY A 2 -13.56 1.66 -26.32
CA GLY A 2 -12.90 0.36 -26.24
C GLY A 2 -13.58 -0.53 -25.19
N LEU A 3 -13.32 -1.83 -25.23
CA LEU A 3 -13.73 -2.78 -24.18
C LEU A 3 -12.80 -2.74 -22.95
N ALA A 4 -11.73 -1.95 -23.00
CA ALA A 4 -10.85 -1.71 -21.88
C ALA A 4 -11.54 -0.81 -20.84
N PRO A 5 -11.31 -1.05 -19.54
CA PRO A 5 -11.92 -0.25 -18.50
C PRO A 5 -11.43 1.20 -18.55
N ASP A 6 -12.31 2.13 -18.19
CA ASP A 6 -11.93 3.52 -17.99
C ASP A 6 -11.27 3.76 -16.62
N ILE A 7 -10.78 4.98 -16.37
CA ILE A 7 -10.09 5.32 -15.12
C ILE A 7 -10.98 5.22 -13.88
N ASN A 8 -12.27 5.50 -13.99
CA ASN A 8 -13.22 5.39 -12.89
C ASN A 8 -13.48 3.92 -12.56
N GLU A 9 -13.62 3.07 -13.58
CA GLU A 9 -13.77 1.62 -13.43
C GLU A 9 -12.51 0.98 -12.83
N MET A 10 -11.33 1.38 -13.30
CA MET A 10 -10.05 0.95 -12.71
C MET A 10 -9.94 1.36 -11.24
N LEU A 11 -10.31 2.60 -10.90
CA LEU A 11 -10.28 3.11 -9.53
C LEU A 11 -11.27 2.35 -8.62
N ALA A 12 -12.48 2.09 -9.12
CA ALA A 12 -13.50 1.33 -8.40
C ALA A 12 -13.01 -0.10 -8.10
N ARG A 13 -12.42 -0.78 -9.09
CA ARG A 13 -11.83 -2.11 -8.92
C ARG A 13 -10.68 -2.11 -7.92
N ALA A 14 -9.72 -1.19 -8.06
CA ALA A 14 -8.59 -1.08 -7.14
C ALA A 14 -9.03 -0.88 -5.68
N ARG A 15 -10.08 -0.08 -5.44
CA ARG A 15 -10.65 0.10 -4.09
C ARG A 15 -11.33 -1.17 -3.56
N ALA A 16 -12.04 -1.90 -4.41
CA ALA A 16 -12.67 -3.16 -4.05
C ALA A 16 -11.61 -4.21 -3.69
N ASP A 17 -10.58 -4.33 -4.51
CA ASP A 17 -9.45 -5.23 -4.30
C ASP A 17 -8.76 -4.95 -2.96
N LEU A 18 -8.42 -3.68 -2.69
CA LEU A 18 -7.82 -3.28 -1.42
C LEU A 18 -8.71 -3.65 -0.21
N ARG A 19 -10.04 -3.48 -0.30
CA ARG A 19 -10.96 -3.86 0.78
C ARG A 19 -11.00 -5.38 1.01
N MET A 20 -10.71 -6.18 -0.01
CA MET A 20 -10.59 -7.64 0.06
C MET A 20 -9.15 -8.09 0.41
N GLY A 21 -8.26 -7.14 0.71
CA GLY A 21 -6.84 -7.38 0.98
C GLY A 21 -6.01 -7.74 -0.24
N VAL A 22 -6.56 -7.63 -1.45
CA VAL A 22 -5.86 -7.95 -2.71
C VAL A 22 -4.89 -6.80 -3.04
N PRO A 23 -3.61 -7.09 -3.35
CA PRO A 23 -2.65 -6.06 -3.73
C PRO A 23 -3.01 -5.42 -5.07
N ILE A 24 -2.70 -4.13 -5.20
CA ILE A 24 -2.83 -3.40 -6.47
C ILE A 24 -1.47 -2.89 -6.92
N VAL A 25 -1.34 -2.59 -8.21
CA VAL A 25 -0.16 -1.91 -8.77
C VAL A 25 -0.52 -0.47 -9.10
N LEU A 26 0.26 0.47 -8.58
CA LEU A 26 0.21 1.87 -8.99
C LEU A 26 1.36 2.10 -9.97
N SER A 27 1.03 2.27 -11.25
CA SER A 27 2.00 2.52 -12.31
C SER A 27 2.38 4.00 -12.34
N GLY A 28 3.69 4.28 -12.46
CA GLY A 28 4.24 5.63 -12.57
C GLY A 28 5.69 5.60 -13.03
N THR A 29 6.45 6.69 -12.81
CA THR A 29 7.90 6.69 -13.07
C THR A 29 8.61 5.58 -12.29
N VAL A 30 8.13 5.33 -11.06
CA VAL A 30 8.42 4.11 -10.30
C VAL A 30 7.08 3.46 -10.00
N SER A 31 6.90 2.24 -10.48
CA SER A 31 5.72 1.44 -10.17
C SER A 31 5.85 0.81 -8.79
N ILE A 32 4.77 0.78 -8.03
CA ILE A 32 4.74 0.20 -6.69
C ILE A 32 3.60 -0.80 -6.54
N VAL A 33 3.83 -1.83 -5.73
CA VAL A 33 2.76 -2.69 -5.22
C VAL A 33 2.25 -2.06 -3.92
N ALA A 34 0.93 -1.85 -3.84
CA ALA A 34 0.28 -1.30 -2.67
C ALA A 34 -0.71 -2.31 -2.08
N VAL A 35 -0.70 -2.44 -0.76
CA VAL A 35 -1.62 -3.28 0.02
C VAL A 35 -2.26 -2.44 1.12
N ALA A 36 -3.50 -2.77 1.48
CA ALA A 36 -4.18 -2.15 2.61
C ALA A 36 -3.78 -2.88 3.91
N ALA A 37 -3.09 -2.18 4.81
CA ALA A 37 -2.62 -2.76 6.07
C ALA A 37 -3.77 -3.27 6.97
N GLU A 38 -4.95 -2.66 6.90
CA GLU A 38 -6.12 -3.00 7.74
C GLU A 38 -6.76 -4.35 7.38
N SER A 39 -6.53 -4.85 6.17
CA SER A 39 -7.12 -6.09 5.64
C SER A 39 -6.07 -7.07 5.13
N LEU A 40 -4.80 -6.83 5.44
CA LEU A 40 -3.69 -7.69 5.06
C LEU A 40 -3.65 -8.89 6.00
N SER A 41 -3.52 -10.10 5.47
CA SER A 41 -3.28 -11.32 6.25
C SER A 41 -1.80 -11.63 6.39
N ASP A 42 -1.42 -12.35 7.45
CA ASP A 42 -0.03 -12.73 7.75
C ASP A 42 0.61 -13.51 6.57
N ALA A 43 -0.17 -14.38 5.93
CA ALA A 43 0.29 -15.13 4.75
C ALA A 43 0.64 -14.19 3.59
N ARG A 44 -0.19 -13.17 3.35
CA ARG A 44 0.02 -12.21 2.26
C ARG A 44 1.11 -11.20 2.59
N LEU A 45 1.24 -10.81 3.87
CA LEU A 45 2.38 -10.03 4.33
C LEU A 45 3.69 -10.79 4.07
N SER A 46 3.74 -12.07 4.48
CA SER A 46 4.90 -12.94 4.24
C SER A 46 5.27 -13.02 2.77
N ASP A 47 4.28 -13.09 1.87
CA ASP A 47 4.55 -13.13 0.43
C ASP A 47 5.01 -11.78 -0.13
N VAL A 48 4.46 -10.66 0.36
CA VAL A 48 4.89 -9.32 -0.02
C VAL A 48 6.32 -9.04 0.44
N LEU A 49 6.70 -9.48 1.64
CA LEU A 49 8.06 -9.29 2.18
C LEU A 49 9.14 -10.11 1.43
N LYS A 50 8.74 -11.15 0.68
CA LYS A 50 9.66 -11.92 -0.19
C LYS A 50 9.90 -11.25 -1.55
N LEU A 51 9.11 -10.23 -1.91
CA LEU A 51 9.33 -9.48 -3.15
C LEU A 51 10.59 -8.63 -3.04
N ASP A 52 11.28 -8.46 -4.17
CA ASP A 52 12.39 -7.52 -4.24
C ASP A 52 11.90 -6.08 -3.99
N GLY A 53 12.58 -5.36 -3.10
CA GLY A 53 12.27 -3.95 -2.81
C GLY A 53 12.48 -3.57 -1.36
N THR A 54 12.03 -2.38 -0.99
CA THR A 54 12.09 -1.86 0.37
C THR A 54 10.66 -1.57 0.84
N PRO A 55 10.01 -2.50 1.54
CA PRO A 55 8.63 -2.31 2.00
C PRO A 55 8.58 -1.17 3.01
N VAL A 56 7.59 -0.29 2.82
CA VAL A 56 7.32 0.83 3.72
C VAL A 56 5.86 0.86 4.13
N LEU A 57 5.61 1.10 5.42
CA LEU A 57 4.29 1.45 5.92
C LEU A 57 4.09 2.96 5.75
N ALA A 58 3.13 3.34 4.90
CA ALA A 58 2.74 4.73 4.70
C ALA A 58 1.61 5.12 5.66
N LEU A 59 1.84 6.18 6.44
CA LEU A 59 0.87 6.70 7.39
C LEU A 59 0.54 8.15 7.07
N THR A 60 -0.74 8.51 7.19
CA THR A 60 -1.15 9.93 7.20
C THR A 60 -0.60 10.61 8.46
N GLY A 61 -0.37 11.93 8.38
CA GLY A 61 0.22 12.67 9.50
C GLY A 61 -0.59 12.59 10.79
N ARG A 62 -1.94 12.54 10.69
CA ARG A 62 -2.81 12.31 11.85
C ARG A 62 -2.47 10.99 12.56
N ARG A 63 -2.31 9.90 11.80
CA ARG A 63 -1.97 8.58 12.36
C ARG A 63 -0.53 8.54 12.85
N ALA A 64 0.39 9.15 12.12
CA ALA A 64 1.80 9.24 12.51
C ALA A 64 1.95 9.97 13.86
N GLN A 65 1.23 11.08 14.06
CA GLN A 65 1.22 11.80 15.33
C GLN A 65 0.74 10.93 16.49
N THR A 66 -0.36 10.17 16.30
CA THR A 66 -0.85 9.23 17.32
C THR A 66 0.21 8.18 17.69
N LEU A 67 0.96 7.70 16.70
CA LEU A 67 2.00 6.67 16.88
C LEU A 67 3.38 7.25 17.23
N LYS A 68 3.50 8.57 17.44
CA LYS A 68 4.76 9.29 17.65
C LYS A 68 5.80 9.00 16.54
N ALA A 69 5.33 8.74 15.33
CA ALA A 69 6.17 8.59 14.15
C ALA A 69 6.44 9.94 13.49
N HIS A 70 7.66 10.14 13.00
CA HIS A 70 8.04 11.36 12.29
C HIS A 70 7.43 11.42 10.89
N VAL A 71 6.86 12.58 10.56
CA VAL A 71 6.40 12.91 9.21
C VAL A 71 7.56 13.55 8.46
N TYR A 72 7.97 12.96 7.34
CA TYR A 72 9.12 13.43 6.55
C TYR A 72 8.71 14.19 5.30
N ASP A 73 7.50 13.94 4.80
CA ASP A 73 7.05 14.42 3.50
C ASP A 73 5.66 15.05 3.65
N GLY A 74 5.64 16.35 3.92
CA GLY A 74 4.44 17.17 4.11
C GLY A 74 3.52 16.64 5.22
N ASN A 75 2.71 15.64 4.89
CA ASN A 75 1.71 15.03 5.75
C ASN A 75 1.74 13.48 5.71
N ILE A 76 2.86 12.88 5.30
CA ILE A 76 3.04 11.43 5.23
C ILE A 76 4.31 11.02 6.00
N ALA A 77 4.14 10.02 6.86
CA ALA A 77 5.24 9.27 7.44
C ALA A 77 5.45 7.97 6.66
N ARG A 78 6.70 7.59 6.44
CA ARG A 78 7.09 6.31 5.83
C ARG A 78 7.98 5.57 6.82
N ILE A 79 7.55 4.39 7.24
CA ILE A 79 8.29 3.56 8.20
C ILE A 79 8.77 2.32 7.45
N LEU A 80 10.07 2.02 7.55
CA LEU A 80 10.62 0.79 7.00
C LEU A 80 9.99 -0.41 7.70
N VAL A 81 9.52 -1.39 6.92
CA VAL A 81 9.01 -2.64 7.48
C VAL A 81 10.20 -3.59 7.66
N PRO A 82 10.47 -4.05 8.89
CA PRO A 82 11.53 -5.03 9.14
C PRO A 82 11.28 -6.35 8.39
N PRO A 83 12.35 -7.09 8.01
CA PRO A 83 12.21 -8.36 7.31
C PRO A 83 11.52 -9.45 8.14
N ASP A 84 11.51 -9.30 9.46
CA ASP A 84 10.92 -10.21 10.45
C ASP A 84 9.56 -9.73 10.98
N ALA A 85 8.94 -8.73 10.35
CA ALA A 85 7.60 -8.28 10.71
C ALA A 85 6.56 -9.39 10.48
N THR A 86 5.66 -9.58 11.46
CA THR A 86 4.57 -10.57 11.46
C THR A 86 3.21 -9.90 11.48
#